data_AF-A0A1B1PXL0-F1
#
_entry.id   AF-A0A1B1PXL0-F1
#
_cell.length_a   1.000
_cell.length_b   1.000
_cell.length_c   1.000
_cell.angle_alpha   90.00
_cell.angle_beta   90.00
_cell.angle_gamma   90.00
#
_symmetry.space_group_name_H-M   'P 1'
#
loop_
_entity.id
_entity.type
_entity.pdbx_description
1 polymer ?
#
loop_
_entity_poly.entity_id
_entity_poly.type
_entity_poly.pdbx_seq_one_letter_code
_entity_poly.pdbx_strand_id
1 'polypeptide(L)'
;MSTAEDLAFPPLLWGEEVTTDAFDHACQRALLGCDAGLVAYRLGADALQGALVFAPEVPLAQAMAMLPLCGVGFQNALGVMAPPEVAVHLDWHGGIRVNGASCGRFRCMAATQDPAQVPDWLVIGFTLPLIPASDRPGDTPDQTSLYAEGCAEVQPPALLEAWARHTLNWVNRWEDEGNRALHSEWRALAQDMGEEVTQNGLSGTFLGVDEDFGMLLRDAETTHVIPLTTLLEPAP
;
A
#
# COMPACT_ATOMS: atom_id res chain seq x y z
N MET A 1 -18.81 0.06 -28.01
CA MET A 1 -18.20 -1.04 -27.22
C MET A 1 -16.71 -0.90 -27.42
N SER A 2 -16.05 -0.17 -26.52
CA SER A 2 -14.60 -0.06 -26.53
C SER A 2 -14.07 -1.37 -25.99
N THR A 3 -13.26 -2.07 -26.76
CA THR A 3 -12.43 -3.17 -26.29
C THR A 3 -11.58 -2.61 -25.14
N ALA A 4 -11.78 -3.11 -23.92
CA ALA A 4 -10.81 -2.88 -22.86
C ALA A 4 -9.50 -3.50 -23.37
N GLU A 5 -8.44 -2.70 -23.46
CA GLU A 5 -7.10 -3.24 -23.65
C GLU A 5 -6.82 -4.15 -22.46
N ASP A 6 -6.48 -5.41 -22.72
CA ASP A 6 -6.10 -6.36 -21.66
C ASP A 6 -4.88 -5.78 -20.94
N LEU A 7 -5.00 -5.56 -19.62
CA LEU A 7 -3.88 -5.07 -18.81
C LEU A 7 -2.70 -6.04 -18.87
N ALA A 8 -1.51 -5.49 -19.10
CA ALA A 8 -0.27 -6.24 -19.26
C ALA A 8 0.48 -6.37 -17.93
N PHE A 9 0.13 -7.39 -17.15
CA PHE A 9 0.86 -7.74 -15.93
C PHE A 9 2.18 -8.47 -16.22
N PRO A 10 3.20 -8.31 -15.35
CA PRO A 10 4.43 -9.10 -15.43
C PRO A 10 4.18 -10.61 -15.41
N PRO A 11 5.11 -11.43 -15.93
CA PRO A 11 5.07 -12.88 -15.71
C PRO A 11 4.96 -13.17 -14.20
N LEU A 12 4.19 -14.20 -13.84
CA LEU A 12 3.81 -14.59 -12.46
C LEU A 12 2.65 -13.79 -11.85
N LEU A 13 2.29 -12.64 -12.41
CA LEU A 13 1.08 -11.90 -12.02
C LEU A 13 -0.02 -12.09 -13.06
N TRP A 14 -1.27 -12.10 -12.61
CA TRP A 14 -2.44 -12.21 -13.48
C TRP A 14 -3.59 -11.35 -12.94
N GLY A 15 -4.31 -10.71 -13.85
CA GLY A 15 -5.32 -9.72 -13.52
C GLY A 15 -6.73 -10.28 -13.43
N GLU A 16 -7.53 -9.75 -12.50
CA GLU A 16 -8.97 -9.96 -12.45
C GLU A 16 -9.71 -8.64 -12.22
N GLU A 17 -10.45 -8.19 -13.23
CA GLU A 17 -11.31 -7.01 -13.10
C GLU A 17 -12.56 -7.33 -12.28
N VAL A 18 -12.89 -6.46 -11.33
CA VAL A 18 -14.07 -6.59 -10.48
C VAL A 18 -14.91 -5.32 -10.48
N THR A 19 -16.22 -5.50 -10.28
CA THR A 19 -17.16 -4.39 -10.08
C THR A 19 -17.35 -4.03 -8.60
N THR A 20 -16.88 -4.89 -7.69
CA THR A 20 -16.96 -4.72 -6.23
C THR A 20 -15.66 -4.15 -5.66
N ASP A 21 -15.46 -4.18 -4.35
CA ASP A 21 -14.17 -3.80 -3.75
C ASP A 21 -13.08 -4.80 -4.13
N ALA A 22 -11.97 -4.31 -4.68
CA ALA A 22 -10.88 -5.15 -5.17
C ALA A 22 -10.14 -5.90 -4.04
N PHE A 23 -9.97 -5.25 -2.88
CA PHE A 23 -9.28 -5.84 -1.75
C PHE A 23 -10.12 -6.95 -1.12
N ASP A 24 -11.41 -6.69 -0.89
CA ASP A 24 -12.29 -7.71 -0.33
C ASP A 24 -12.43 -8.92 -1.27
N HIS A 25 -12.46 -8.68 -2.59
CA HIS A 25 -12.45 -9.76 -3.58
C HIS A 25 -11.16 -10.59 -3.53
N ALA A 26 -9.99 -9.94 -3.52
CA ALA A 26 -8.70 -10.64 -3.42
C ALA A 26 -8.61 -11.49 -2.14
N CYS A 27 -9.10 -10.97 -1.00
CA CYS A 27 -9.17 -11.73 0.25
C CYS A 27 -10.07 -12.96 0.13
N GLN A 28 -11.25 -12.83 -0.51
CA GLN A 28 -12.13 -13.97 -0.76
C GLN A 28 -11.47 -15.03 -1.65
N ARG A 29 -10.77 -14.60 -2.70
CA ARG A 29 -10.04 -15.51 -3.59
C ARG A 29 -8.91 -16.24 -2.86
N ALA A 30 -8.16 -15.53 -2.03
CA ALA A 30 -7.10 -16.12 -1.21
C ALA A 30 -7.67 -17.13 -0.21
N LEU A 31 -8.78 -16.80 0.47
CA LEU A 31 -9.48 -17.69 1.39
C LEU A 31 -10.01 -18.97 0.70
N LEU A 32 -10.42 -18.86 -0.57
CA LEU A 32 -10.84 -20.00 -1.40
C LEU A 32 -9.65 -20.78 -2.01
N GLY A 33 -8.41 -20.39 -1.72
CA GLY A 33 -7.19 -21.08 -2.15
C GLY A 33 -6.76 -20.73 -3.57
N CYS A 34 -6.92 -19.48 -4.01
CA CYS A 34 -6.32 -19.05 -5.27
C CYS A 34 -4.78 -19.03 -5.16
N ASP A 35 -4.10 -19.22 -6.29
CA ASP A 35 -2.65 -19.06 -6.37
C ASP A 35 -2.25 -17.60 -6.10
N ALA A 36 -1.02 -17.43 -5.59
CA ALA A 36 -0.41 -16.11 -5.46
C ALA A 36 -0.23 -15.44 -6.84
N GLY A 37 -0.10 -14.11 -6.82
CA GLY A 37 0.07 -13.31 -8.02
C GLY A 37 -1.25 -12.82 -8.65
N LEU A 38 -2.41 -13.14 -8.05
CA LEU A 38 -3.66 -12.48 -8.39
C LEU A 38 -3.55 -10.98 -8.12
N VAL A 39 -3.79 -10.17 -9.15
CA VAL A 39 -4.04 -8.73 -9.06
C VAL A 39 -5.52 -8.49 -9.33
N ALA A 40 -6.33 -8.41 -8.27
CA ALA A 40 -7.72 -7.98 -8.39
C ALA A 40 -7.77 -6.45 -8.53
N TYR A 41 -8.59 -5.93 -9.44
CA TYR A 41 -8.63 -4.49 -9.67
C TYR A 41 -10.01 -3.95 -10.05
N ARG A 42 -10.21 -2.66 -9.76
CA ARG A 42 -11.37 -1.89 -10.21
C ARG A 42 -10.93 -0.56 -10.78
N LEU A 43 -11.29 -0.32 -12.04
CA LEU A 43 -11.07 0.94 -12.73
C LEU A 43 -12.34 1.79 -12.69
N GLY A 44 -12.57 2.47 -11.56
CA GLY A 44 -13.68 3.40 -11.41
C GLY A 44 -13.40 4.75 -12.07
N ALA A 45 -14.46 5.50 -12.38
CA ALA A 45 -14.32 6.89 -12.83
C ALA A 45 -13.83 7.81 -11.69
N ASP A 46 -14.09 7.43 -10.44
CA ASP A 46 -13.83 8.19 -9.23
C ASP A 46 -12.64 7.67 -8.42
N ALA A 47 -12.35 6.36 -8.50
CA ALA A 47 -11.26 5.74 -7.78
C ALA A 47 -10.63 4.56 -8.54
N LEU A 48 -9.32 4.43 -8.40
CA LEU A 48 -8.56 3.24 -8.77
C LEU A 48 -8.40 2.34 -7.53
N GLN A 49 -8.67 1.05 -7.69
CA GLN A 49 -8.36 0.05 -6.68
C GLN A 49 -7.53 -1.08 -7.29
N GLY A 50 -6.56 -1.58 -6.52
CA GLY A 50 -5.77 -2.76 -6.86
C GLY A 50 -5.45 -3.54 -5.60
N ALA A 51 -5.46 -4.87 -5.66
CA ALA A 51 -5.09 -5.75 -4.56
C ALA A 51 -4.33 -6.96 -5.07
N LEU A 52 -3.20 -7.26 -4.41
CA LEU A 52 -2.30 -8.34 -4.76
C LEU A 52 -2.32 -9.43 -3.68
N VAL A 53 -2.51 -10.68 -4.10
CA VAL A 53 -2.40 -11.86 -3.24
C VAL A 53 -0.97 -12.40 -3.27
N PHE A 54 -0.38 -12.51 -2.09
CA PHE A 54 0.93 -13.10 -1.83
C PHE A 54 0.78 -14.45 -1.12
N ALA A 55 1.77 -15.32 -1.28
CA ALA A 55 1.95 -16.53 -0.47
C ALA A 55 3.34 -16.46 0.21
N PRO A 56 3.46 -15.77 1.35
CA PRO A 56 4.75 -15.61 2.04
C PRO A 56 5.28 -16.93 2.59
N GLU A 57 6.60 -17.14 2.54
CA GLU A 57 7.27 -18.30 3.15
C GLU A 57 7.97 -17.96 4.49
N VAL A 58 7.66 -16.80 5.05
CA VAL A 58 8.25 -16.27 6.30
C VAL A 58 7.17 -15.99 7.35
N PRO A 59 7.51 -15.89 8.66
CA PRO A 59 6.56 -15.53 9.69
C PRO A 59 5.84 -14.21 9.40
N LEU A 60 4.60 -14.08 9.85
CA LEU A 60 3.74 -12.93 9.59
C LEU A 60 4.40 -11.60 9.98
N ALA A 61 5.15 -11.55 11.09
CA ALA A 61 5.92 -10.36 11.48
C ALA A 61 6.82 -9.83 10.37
N GLN A 62 7.49 -10.73 9.63
CA GLN A 62 8.38 -10.41 8.52
C GLN A 62 7.59 -10.20 7.21
N ALA A 63 6.56 -11.03 6.99
CA ALA A 63 5.71 -10.94 5.79
C ALA A 63 5.01 -9.58 5.67
N MET A 64 4.76 -8.89 6.79
CA MET A 64 4.21 -7.53 6.81
C MET A 64 5.09 -6.50 6.08
N ALA A 65 6.35 -6.80 5.77
CA ALA A 65 7.17 -5.98 4.87
C ALA A 65 6.52 -5.78 3.49
N MET A 66 5.59 -6.65 3.06
CA MET A 66 4.84 -6.47 1.81
C MET A 66 4.00 -5.18 1.78
N LEU A 67 3.57 -4.65 2.95
CA LEU A 67 2.83 -3.40 3.01
C LEU A 67 3.68 -2.18 2.59
N PRO A 68 4.81 -1.86 3.28
CA PRO A 68 5.68 -0.78 2.84
C PRO A 68 6.27 -1.05 1.44
N LEU A 69 6.51 -2.31 1.08
CA LEU A 69 6.96 -2.70 -0.26
C LEU A 69 5.99 -2.29 -1.37
N CYS A 70 4.70 -2.59 -1.21
CA CYS A 70 3.67 -2.16 -2.14
C CYS A 70 3.54 -0.63 -2.20
N GLY A 71 3.77 0.06 -1.08
CA GLY A 71 3.83 1.51 -1.01
C GLY A 71 5.00 2.10 -1.80
N VAL A 72 6.21 1.56 -1.65
CA VAL A 72 7.39 1.97 -2.44
C VAL A 72 7.16 1.66 -3.93
N GLY A 73 6.61 0.49 -4.24
CA GLY A 73 6.23 0.13 -5.62
C GLY A 73 5.24 1.13 -6.23
N PHE A 74 4.28 1.61 -5.45
CA PHE A 74 3.33 2.63 -5.88
C PHE A 74 3.99 3.99 -6.09
N GLN A 75 4.85 4.42 -5.17
CA GLN A 75 5.58 5.67 -5.33
C GLN A 75 6.48 5.64 -6.57
N ASN A 76 7.16 4.52 -6.83
CA ASN A 76 8.00 4.37 -8.01
C ASN A 76 7.18 4.40 -9.30
N ALA A 77 6.01 3.74 -9.32
CA ALA A 77 5.11 3.79 -10.45
C ALA A 77 4.61 5.23 -10.69
N LEU A 78 4.02 5.85 -9.68
CA LEU A 78 3.45 7.19 -9.81
C LEU A 78 4.52 8.23 -10.14
N GLY A 79 5.72 8.15 -9.55
CA GLY A 79 6.81 9.09 -9.80
C GLY A 79 7.35 9.10 -11.23
N VAL A 80 7.09 8.06 -12.02
CA VAL A 80 7.43 8.02 -13.46
C VAL A 80 6.35 8.69 -14.31
N MET A 81 5.10 8.67 -13.87
CA MET A 81 3.94 9.14 -14.63
C MET A 81 3.48 10.54 -14.21
N ALA A 82 3.69 10.91 -12.95
CA ALA A 82 3.32 12.20 -12.40
C ALA A 82 4.30 13.31 -12.82
N PRO A 83 3.87 14.57 -12.85
CA PRO A 83 4.78 15.70 -12.98
C PRO A 83 5.88 15.69 -11.89
N PRO A 84 7.11 16.15 -12.20
CA PRO A 84 8.25 16.07 -11.27
C PRO A 84 8.08 16.89 -9.98
N GLU A 85 7.18 17.87 -9.97
CA GLU A 85 6.82 18.65 -8.79
C GLU A 85 5.89 17.91 -7.80
N VAL A 86 5.30 16.79 -8.20
CA VAL A 86 4.37 16.02 -7.36
C VAL A 86 5.16 15.20 -6.35
N ALA A 87 4.98 15.51 -5.07
CA ALA A 87 5.59 14.76 -3.98
C ALA A 87 4.64 13.67 -3.48
N VAL A 88 5.15 12.44 -3.36
CA VAL A 88 4.40 11.29 -2.83
C VAL A 88 5.08 10.80 -1.56
N HIS A 89 4.34 10.78 -0.45
CA HIS A 89 4.79 10.25 0.84
C HIS A 89 3.88 9.11 1.29
N LEU A 90 4.41 8.28 2.20
CA LEU A 90 3.72 7.12 2.74
C LEU A 90 3.60 7.26 4.25
N ASP A 91 2.38 7.18 4.78
CA ASP A 91 2.19 7.05 6.21
C ASP A 91 2.55 5.63 6.67
N TRP A 92 3.07 5.48 7.89
CA TRP A 92 3.39 4.16 8.45
C TRP A 92 2.20 3.20 8.47
N HIS A 93 0.99 3.72 8.70
CA HIS A 93 -0.24 2.94 8.73
C HIS A 93 -0.84 2.66 7.33
N GLY A 94 -0.08 2.91 6.26
CA GLY A 94 -0.49 2.64 4.88
C GLY A 94 -1.18 3.79 4.16
N GLY A 95 -1.34 4.96 4.78
CA GLY A 95 -1.85 6.15 4.10
C GLY A 95 -0.95 6.60 2.93
N ILE A 96 -1.57 7.07 1.85
CA ILE A 96 -0.87 7.65 0.69
C ILE A 96 -1.06 9.15 0.76
N ARG A 97 0.03 9.91 0.66
CA ARG A 97 -0.04 11.37 0.58
C ARG A 97 0.50 11.90 -0.71
N VAL A 98 -0.22 12.83 -1.31
CA VAL A 98 0.21 13.56 -2.50
C VAL A 98 0.26 15.04 -2.16
N ASN A 99 1.42 15.67 -2.34
CA ASN A 99 1.72 17.05 -1.92
C ASN A 99 1.37 17.33 -0.44
N GLY A 100 1.49 16.31 0.42
CA GLY A 100 1.21 16.37 1.87
C GLY A 100 -0.25 16.10 2.25
N ALA A 101 -1.18 16.12 1.31
CA ALA A 101 -2.60 15.84 1.55
C ALA A 101 -2.90 14.33 1.43
N SER A 102 -3.86 13.84 2.23
CA SER A 102 -4.28 12.43 2.23
C SER A 102 -4.96 12.08 0.90
N CYS A 103 -4.41 11.12 0.17
CA CYS A 103 -4.85 10.73 -1.17
C CYS A 103 -4.92 9.20 -1.30
N GLY A 104 -5.78 8.59 -0.51
CA GLY A 104 -5.96 7.14 -0.49
C GLY A 104 -5.11 6.42 0.55
N ARG A 105 -5.16 5.09 0.51
CA ARG A 105 -4.48 4.23 1.49
C ARG A 105 -4.30 2.81 0.98
N PHE A 106 -3.36 2.11 1.59
CA PHE A 106 -3.24 0.67 1.58
C PHE A 106 -4.02 0.02 2.72
N ARG A 107 -4.37 -1.24 2.52
CA ARG A 107 -5.04 -2.16 3.45
C ARG A 107 -4.29 -3.49 3.40
N CYS A 108 -4.34 -4.25 4.49
CA CYS A 108 -3.69 -5.55 4.58
C CYS A 108 -4.52 -6.55 5.39
N MET A 109 -4.52 -7.81 4.95
CA MET A 109 -5.19 -8.92 5.63
C MET A 109 -4.42 -10.20 5.36
N ALA A 110 -4.35 -11.09 6.34
CA ALA A 110 -3.62 -12.35 6.25
C ALA A 110 -4.44 -13.52 6.80
N ALA A 111 -4.03 -14.74 6.46
CA ALA A 111 -4.66 -15.98 6.94
C ALA A 111 -4.57 -16.19 8.47
N THR A 112 -3.63 -15.50 9.14
CA THR A 112 -3.41 -15.59 10.58
C THR A 112 -3.08 -14.21 11.15
N GLN A 113 -3.35 -14.02 12.43
CA GLN A 113 -2.94 -12.83 13.19
C GLN A 113 -1.74 -13.11 14.12
N ASP A 114 -1.27 -14.37 14.18
CA ASP A 114 -0.12 -14.75 15.00
C ASP A 114 1.18 -14.32 14.32
N PRO A 115 1.96 -13.38 14.90
CA PRO A 115 3.18 -12.88 14.28
C PRO A 115 4.24 -13.96 14.00
N ALA A 116 4.21 -15.08 14.73
CA ALA A 116 5.17 -16.17 14.61
C ALA A 116 4.77 -17.23 13.58
N GLN A 117 3.54 -17.21 13.07
CA GLN A 117 3.07 -18.17 12.07
C GLN A 117 3.37 -17.68 10.66
N VAL A 118 3.70 -18.60 9.77
CA VAL A 118 3.75 -18.33 8.33
C VAL A 118 2.30 -18.31 7.81
N PRO A 119 1.81 -17.18 7.26
CA PRO A 119 0.45 -17.11 6.74
C PRO A 119 0.33 -17.86 5.41
N ASP A 120 -0.74 -18.65 5.23
CA ASP A 120 -1.03 -19.30 3.94
C ASP A 120 -1.20 -18.29 2.80
N TRP A 121 -1.69 -17.10 3.13
CA TRP A 121 -1.84 -15.98 2.21
C TRP A 121 -1.76 -14.64 2.95
N LEU A 122 -1.32 -13.61 2.22
CA LEU A 122 -1.36 -12.21 2.61
C LEU A 122 -1.89 -11.40 1.43
N VAL A 123 -2.83 -10.50 1.67
CA VAL A 123 -3.36 -9.58 0.66
C VAL A 123 -2.97 -8.16 1.03
N ILE A 124 -2.37 -7.44 0.10
CA ILE A 124 -2.15 -5.99 0.20
C ILE A 124 -2.93 -5.33 -0.93
N GLY A 125 -3.75 -4.34 -0.61
CA GLY A 125 -4.47 -3.58 -1.63
C GLY A 125 -4.54 -2.11 -1.32
N PHE A 126 -4.79 -1.30 -2.33
CA PHE A 126 -4.91 0.14 -2.20
C PHE A 126 -6.22 0.64 -2.80
N THR A 127 -6.63 1.82 -2.33
CA THR A 127 -7.64 2.65 -2.97
C THR A 127 -7.06 4.04 -3.16
N LEU A 128 -7.14 4.55 -4.39
CA LEU A 128 -6.64 5.86 -4.79
C LEU A 128 -7.80 6.69 -5.38
N PRO A 129 -8.27 7.74 -4.71
CA PRO A 129 -9.24 8.66 -5.27
C PRO A 129 -8.66 9.38 -6.49
N LEU A 130 -9.36 9.34 -7.63
CA LEU A 130 -8.97 10.01 -8.86
C LEU A 130 -9.54 11.43 -8.94
N ILE A 131 -10.80 11.60 -8.49
CA ILE A 131 -11.49 12.89 -8.39
C ILE A 131 -11.93 13.17 -6.96
N PRO A 132 -12.23 14.43 -6.59
CA PRO A 132 -12.72 14.76 -5.27
C PRO A 132 -14.04 14.05 -4.95
N ALA A 133 -14.18 13.51 -3.73
CA ALA A 133 -15.42 12.88 -3.28
C ALA A 133 -16.59 13.87 -3.16
N SER A 134 -16.29 15.17 -3.06
CA SER A 134 -17.28 16.24 -3.10
C SER A 134 -16.75 17.50 -3.78
N ASP A 135 -17.65 18.29 -4.34
CA ASP A 135 -17.35 19.63 -4.91
C ASP A 135 -17.16 20.70 -3.82
N ARG A 136 -17.10 20.32 -2.53
CA ARG A 136 -16.97 21.22 -1.38
C ARG A 136 -15.67 20.93 -0.63
N PRO A 137 -14.56 21.60 -0.99
CA PRO A 137 -13.25 21.35 -0.38
C PRO A 137 -13.21 21.50 1.15
N GLY A 138 -14.15 22.27 1.74
CA GLY A 138 -14.22 22.48 3.18
C GLY A 138 -14.72 21.29 4.01
N ASP A 139 -15.32 20.27 3.38
CA ASP A 139 -15.89 19.13 4.10
C ASP A 139 -14.82 18.08 4.48
N THR A 140 -13.70 18.03 3.73
CA THR A 140 -12.55 17.15 3.99
C THR A 140 -11.24 17.87 3.64
N PRO A 141 -10.84 18.90 4.41
CA PRO A 141 -9.73 19.79 4.03
C PRO A 141 -8.37 19.09 3.92
N ASP A 142 -8.17 17.99 4.65
CA ASP A 142 -6.93 17.22 4.65
C ASP A 142 -6.92 16.10 3.60
N GLN A 143 -8.00 15.94 2.81
CA GLN A 143 -8.14 14.92 1.79
C GLN A 143 -8.09 15.53 0.40
N THR A 144 -7.41 14.84 -0.52
CA THR A 144 -7.31 15.23 -1.92
C THR A 144 -7.58 14.03 -2.85
N SER A 145 -7.46 14.26 -4.14
CA SER A 145 -7.56 13.25 -5.18
C SER A 145 -6.46 13.44 -6.20
N LEU A 146 -6.08 12.36 -6.89
CA LEU A 146 -4.93 12.36 -7.78
C LEU A 146 -4.99 13.49 -8.83
N TYR A 147 -6.14 13.69 -9.47
CA TYR A 147 -6.27 14.69 -10.53
C TYR A 147 -6.34 16.13 -10.01
N ALA A 148 -6.77 16.34 -8.76
CA ALA A 148 -6.69 17.64 -8.12
C ALA A 148 -5.24 18.07 -7.86
N GLU A 149 -4.33 17.10 -7.67
CA GLU A 149 -2.89 17.32 -7.43
C GLU A 149 -2.05 17.42 -8.71
N GLY A 150 -2.68 17.73 -9.85
CA GLY A 150 -1.97 17.96 -11.12
C GLY A 150 -1.65 16.68 -11.92
N CYS A 151 -2.11 15.51 -11.48
CA CYS A 151 -1.85 14.23 -12.16
C CYS A 151 -2.95 13.83 -13.17
N ALA A 152 -3.63 14.79 -13.80
CA ALA A 152 -4.76 14.54 -14.71
C ALA A 152 -4.39 13.69 -15.95
N GLU A 153 -3.12 13.65 -16.34
CA GLU A 153 -2.63 12.85 -17.46
C GLU A 153 -2.33 11.38 -17.06
N VAL A 154 -2.27 11.07 -15.76
CA VAL A 154 -2.02 9.71 -15.26
C VAL A 154 -3.21 8.81 -15.57
N GLN A 155 -2.97 7.80 -16.41
CA GLN A 155 -3.99 6.83 -16.79
C GLN A 155 -4.10 5.71 -15.74
N PRO A 156 -5.28 5.48 -15.13
CA PRO A 156 -5.43 4.45 -14.10
C PRO A 156 -5.00 3.02 -14.52
N PRO A 157 -5.30 2.56 -15.76
CA PRO A 157 -4.78 1.29 -16.29
C PRO A 157 -3.25 1.21 -16.23
N ALA A 158 -2.56 2.23 -16.75
CA ALA A 158 -1.10 2.28 -16.78
C ALA A 158 -0.48 2.37 -15.39
N LEU A 159 -1.14 3.10 -14.47
CA LEU A 159 -0.71 3.17 -13.07
C LEU A 159 -0.77 1.81 -12.39
N LEU A 160 -1.84 1.05 -12.63
CA LEU A 160 -2.00 -0.30 -12.08
C LEU A 160 -0.95 -1.28 -12.63
N GLU A 161 -0.70 -1.26 -13.94
CA GLU A 161 0.34 -2.09 -14.57
C GLU A 161 1.74 -1.77 -14.03
N ALA A 162 2.05 -0.48 -13.92
CA ALA A 162 3.34 -0.02 -13.40
C ALA A 162 3.48 -0.37 -11.92
N TRP A 163 2.44 -0.19 -11.10
CA TRP A 163 2.44 -0.60 -9.70
C TRP A 163 2.73 -2.09 -9.56
N ALA A 164 2.04 -2.95 -10.31
CA ALA A 164 2.27 -4.40 -10.27
C ALA A 164 3.72 -4.75 -10.67
N ARG A 165 4.26 -4.09 -11.70
CA ARG A 165 5.65 -4.28 -12.16
C ARG A 165 6.68 -3.85 -11.12
N HIS A 166 6.52 -2.67 -10.54
CA HIS A 166 7.44 -2.15 -9.53
C HIS A 166 7.35 -2.96 -8.23
N THR A 167 6.15 -3.36 -7.81
CA THR A 167 5.94 -4.25 -6.67
C THR A 167 6.65 -5.58 -6.88
N LEU A 168 6.47 -6.27 -8.02
CA LEU A 168 7.15 -7.53 -8.28
C LEU A 168 8.69 -7.39 -8.27
N ASN A 169 9.21 -6.30 -8.85
CA ASN A 169 10.64 -6.02 -8.81
C ASN A 169 11.16 -5.87 -7.36
N TRP A 170 10.37 -5.21 -6.51
CA TRP A 170 10.70 -5.08 -5.09
C TRP A 170 10.58 -6.40 -4.33
N VAL A 171 9.59 -7.24 -4.65
CA VAL A 171 9.47 -8.59 -4.05
C VAL A 171 10.73 -9.39 -4.33
N ASN A 172 11.13 -9.51 -5.60
CA ASN A 172 12.35 -10.25 -5.98
C ASN A 172 13.59 -9.71 -5.25
N ARG A 173 13.74 -8.39 -5.18
CA ARG A 173 14.85 -7.76 -4.47
C ARG A 173 14.82 -8.02 -2.97
N TRP A 174 13.64 -8.02 -2.37
CA TRP A 174 13.45 -8.31 -0.95
C TRP A 174 13.77 -9.78 -0.63
N GLU A 175 13.38 -10.72 -1.50
CA GLU A 175 13.73 -12.14 -1.36
C GLU A 175 15.25 -12.36 -1.43
N ASP A 176 15.94 -11.65 -2.32
CA ASP A 176 17.39 -11.78 -2.53
C ASP A 176 18.23 -11.03 -1.47
N GLU A 177 17.84 -9.80 -1.11
CA GLU A 177 18.66 -8.86 -0.32
C GLU A 177 18.12 -8.59 1.10
N GLY A 178 16.88 -9.03 1.41
CA GLY A 178 16.17 -8.73 2.64
C GLY A 178 15.72 -7.27 2.78
N ASN A 179 15.39 -6.87 4.02
CA ASN A 179 14.75 -5.58 4.30
C ASN A 179 15.64 -4.34 4.09
N ARG A 180 16.96 -4.47 3.97
CA ARG A 180 17.88 -3.31 4.03
C ARG A 180 17.61 -2.28 2.94
N ALA A 181 17.47 -2.74 1.70
CA ALA A 181 17.19 -1.87 0.57
C ALA A 181 15.82 -1.20 0.70
N LEU A 182 14.81 -1.99 1.06
CA LEU A 182 13.45 -1.50 1.25
C LEU A 182 13.37 -0.47 2.37
N HIS A 183 14.07 -0.67 3.50
CA HIS A 183 14.17 0.28 4.61
C HIS A 183 14.67 1.64 4.13
N SER A 184 15.74 1.66 3.34
CA SER A 184 16.33 2.90 2.84
C SER A 184 15.35 3.69 1.98
N GLU A 185 14.68 3.03 1.04
CA GLU A 185 13.71 3.69 0.16
C GLU A 185 12.47 4.14 0.93
N TRP A 186 11.88 3.24 1.72
CA TRP A 186 10.67 3.55 2.46
C TRP A 186 10.89 4.69 3.46
N ARG A 187 12.04 4.71 4.16
CA ARG A 187 12.39 5.78 5.10
C ARG A 187 12.49 7.15 4.44
N ALA A 188 12.90 7.22 3.17
CA ALA A 188 12.95 8.48 2.42
C ALA A 188 11.55 9.01 2.05
N LEU A 189 10.54 8.13 2.05
CA LEU A 189 9.14 8.44 1.72
C LEU A 189 8.25 8.57 2.97
N ALA A 190 8.74 8.14 4.13
CA ALA A 190 7.97 8.05 5.35
C ALA A 190 7.51 9.44 5.83
N GLN A 191 6.20 9.61 5.92
CA GLN A 191 5.58 10.81 6.46
C GLN A 191 5.73 10.87 7.99
N ASP A 192 5.83 12.09 8.53
CA ASP A 192 5.81 12.42 9.97
C ASP A 192 6.93 11.75 10.80
N MET A 193 7.94 11.17 10.16
CA MET A 193 9.10 10.63 10.86
C MET A 193 9.93 11.76 11.46
N GLY A 194 10.11 11.73 12.78
CA GLY A 194 10.70 12.79 13.58
C GLY A 194 9.68 13.72 14.24
N GLU A 195 8.39 13.61 13.88
CA GLU A 195 7.30 14.44 14.39
C GLU A 195 6.52 13.73 15.51
N GLU A 196 5.70 14.50 16.23
CA GLU A 196 4.74 13.96 17.22
C GLU A 196 3.55 13.33 16.50
N VAL A 197 3.30 12.05 16.77
CA VAL A 197 2.19 11.28 16.18
C VAL A 197 1.41 10.56 17.27
N THR A 198 0.20 10.09 16.91
CA THR A 198 -0.57 9.17 17.75
C THR A 198 -0.87 7.91 16.97
N GLN A 199 -0.44 6.76 17.48
CA GLN A 199 -0.60 5.47 16.83
C GLN A 199 -0.95 4.41 17.88
N ASN A 200 -1.94 3.57 17.57
CA ASN A 200 -2.40 2.47 18.44
C ASN A 200 -2.69 2.90 19.90
N GLY A 201 -3.26 4.09 20.08
CA GLY A 201 -3.60 4.66 21.40
C GLY A 201 -2.42 5.24 22.18
N LEU A 202 -1.22 5.26 21.60
CA LEU A 202 -0.01 5.85 22.17
C LEU A 202 0.34 7.14 21.42
N SER A 203 0.89 8.14 22.12
CA SER A 203 1.34 9.40 21.53
C SER A 203 2.82 9.63 21.87
N GLY A 204 3.57 10.17 20.91
CA GLY A 204 4.98 10.50 21.09
C GLY A 204 5.68 10.80 19.77
N THR A 205 7.02 10.93 19.82
CA THR A 205 7.83 11.18 18.63
C THR A 205 8.06 9.90 17.83
N PHE A 206 7.73 9.91 16.53
CA PHE A 206 8.00 8.80 15.62
C PHE A 206 9.48 8.77 15.22
N LEU A 207 10.30 7.94 15.89
CA LEU A 207 11.75 7.92 15.67
C LEU A 207 12.18 7.23 14.36
N GLY A 208 11.28 6.43 13.79
CA GLY A 208 11.52 5.55 12.67
C GLY A 208 11.04 4.13 12.98
N VAL A 209 11.58 3.15 12.28
CA VAL A 209 11.12 1.76 12.37
C VAL A 209 12.23 0.78 12.73
N ASP A 210 11.87 -0.37 13.32
CA ASP A 210 12.78 -1.49 13.55
C ASP A 210 13.02 -2.34 12.29
N GLU A 211 13.69 -3.49 12.41
CA GLU A 211 14.03 -4.35 11.26
C GLU A 211 12.82 -4.93 10.51
N ASP A 212 11.70 -5.13 11.18
CA ASP A 212 10.42 -5.63 10.64
C ASP A 212 9.42 -4.49 10.40
N PHE A 213 9.94 -3.27 10.29
CA PHE A 213 9.20 -2.04 10.05
C PHE A 213 8.25 -1.62 11.21
N GLY A 214 8.35 -2.24 12.39
CA GLY A 214 7.61 -1.84 13.58
C GLY A 214 7.92 -0.39 13.97
N MET A 215 6.90 0.43 14.24
CA MET A 215 7.08 1.84 14.59
C MET A 215 7.74 1.97 15.97
N LEU A 216 8.84 2.73 16.01
CA LEU A 216 9.53 3.14 17.23
C LEU A 216 8.97 4.49 17.69
N LEU A 217 8.07 4.46 18.68
CA LEU A 217 7.38 5.65 19.18
C LEU A 217 7.90 6.01 20.57
N ARG A 218 8.52 7.19 20.72
CA ARG A 218 9.07 7.64 22.02
C ARG A 218 8.13 8.62 22.70
N ASP A 219 7.66 8.24 23.88
CA ASP A 219 6.94 9.15 24.78
C ASP A 219 7.91 9.79 25.80
N ALA A 220 7.37 10.38 26.87
CA ALA A 220 8.17 11.01 27.92
C ALA A 220 8.99 10.03 28.77
N GLU A 221 8.62 8.75 28.82
CA GLU A 221 9.18 7.74 29.74
C GLU A 221 10.00 6.66 29.01
N THR A 222 9.57 6.21 27.83
CA THR A 222 10.12 5.05 27.15
C THR A 222 9.99 5.14 25.62
N THR A 223 10.54 4.14 24.92
CA THR A 223 10.31 3.92 23.49
C THR A 223 9.48 2.66 23.33
N HIS A 224 8.30 2.80 22.74
CA HIS A 224 7.39 1.71 22.38
C HIS A 224 7.74 1.18 21.00
N VAL A 225 7.52 -0.11 20.81
CA VAL A 225 7.53 -0.75 19.49
C VAL A 225 6.10 -1.14 19.16
N ILE A 226 5.57 -0.58 18.08
CA ILE A 226 4.24 -0.92 17.56
C ILE A 226 4.44 -1.78 16.30
N PRO A 227 4.21 -3.11 16.36
CA PRO A 227 4.42 -4.00 15.22
C PRO A 227 3.48 -3.67 14.06
N LEU A 228 3.91 -3.83 12.81
CA LEU A 228 3.00 -3.65 11.66
C LEU A 228 1.79 -4.58 11.67
N THR A 229 1.90 -5.73 12.31
CA THR A 229 0.78 -6.67 12.43
C THR A 229 -0.44 -6.05 13.13
N THR A 230 -0.29 -4.93 13.86
CA THR A 230 -1.43 -4.17 14.41
C THR A 230 -2.30 -3.52 13.34
N LEU A 231 -1.82 -3.43 12.10
CA LEU A 231 -2.55 -2.84 10.96
C LEU A 231 -3.40 -3.87 10.20
N LEU A 232 -3.28 -5.17 10.52
CA LEU A 232 -4.05 -6.22 9.87
C LEU A 232 -5.55 -6.03 10.12
N GLU A 233 -6.30 -6.01 9.03
CA GLU A 233 -7.75 -6.13 9.12
C GLU A 233 -8.13 -7.55 9.56
N PRO A 234 -9.20 -7.70 10.37
CA PRO A 234 -9.65 -9.02 10.79
C PRO A 234 -10.10 -9.82 9.56
N ALA A 235 -9.58 -11.05 9.44
CA ALA A 235 -10.10 -11.99 8.46
C ALA A 235 -11.58 -12.30 8.77
N PRO A 236 -12.45 -12.42 7.74
CA PRO A 236 -13.88 -12.68 7.91
C PRO A 236 -14.19 -14.05 8.52
#